data_AF-A0A8S3XQ59-F1
#
_entry.id   AF-A0A8S3XQ59-F1
#
_cell.length_a   1.000
_cell.length_b   1.000
_cell.length_c   1.000
_cell.angle_alpha   90.00
_cell.angle_beta   90.00
_cell.angle_gamma   90.00
#
_symmetry.space_group_name_H-M   'P 1'
#
loop_
_entity.id
_entity.type
_entity.pdbx_description
1 polymer ?
#
loop_
_entity_poly.entity_id
_entity_poly.type
_entity_poly.pdbx_seq_one_letter_code
_entity_poly.pdbx_strand_id
1 'polypeptide(L)'
;MEAEKYEHFIYRLNDNGSGPSLLIKVCAERGWRMYQGNNGGEDRWNLWWRTSAFPAACYKALGDWQFMNHIPKGGSICRKDSLSRLLRCMRRIYGSIYDFSPPCFHLPLEYAKLVSECSRLRRAEDGSGSNVVWIHKPVAQSQGRGIFLFRSVCEMRCGSAAVVQRYIERPLLIAGYKFDLRLYVCVPGYRPLTAYMYAEGLARFGTDKYTLADIHNPYRHLTNSSLNKSGPRYAECKDRIGSGCKWTLKQVRRALVGRWGAVEWLVWQRIRALVTLTLLAQAAGTPPARNCFEFYGFDVLLDESMKPWLLEVNLSPALAADCEADVLVKQPMLHELFDLLGLPMRHTGLSLLQGPSTQSTNDSEDEGGTTSEISLRVATEGTRRGPRWRRRRTLPIHCVTLQAPMADKYTDISDKNIQMGRLYKSSPETTSESSDSQSTSGVAVMASECVDESWRGGYATAASRKRMISACTWGNGVRWNRGIGRVGQWVRIYPHTLPEDDQQLSMEDPRESVAHVSKLIRAAREVVKESGRDIRAPRDSGRDTAFEASLRKKLGYGSSFELWLPSF
;
A
#
# COMPACT_ATOMS: atom_id res chain seq x y z
N MET A 1 -17.19 -43.47 -4.84
CA MET A 1 -17.35 -42.10 -4.31
C MET A 1 -16.05 -41.71 -3.63
N GLU A 2 -15.01 -41.43 -4.41
CA GLU A 2 -13.83 -40.74 -3.88
C GLU A 2 -14.10 -39.25 -4.01
N ALA A 3 -14.48 -38.62 -2.90
CA ALA A 3 -14.36 -37.18 -2.81
C ALA A 3 -12.85 -36.88 -2.87
N GLU A 4 -12.38 -36.44 -4.05
CA GLU A 4 -11.03 -35.93 -4.23
C GLU A 4 -10.67 -35.05 -3.03
N LYS A 5 -9.57 -35.40 -2.37
CA LYS A 5 -9.06 -34.80 -1.13
C LYS A 5 -8.50 -33.41 -1.47
N TYR A 6 -9.37 -32.46 -1.80
CA TYR A 6 -8.95 -31.10 -2.12
C TYR A 6 -8.35 -30.45 -0.87
N GLU A 7 -7.03 -30.24 -0.86
CA GLU A 7 -6.37 -29.46 0.18
C GLU A 7 -6.94 -28.04 0.17
N HIS A 8 -7.42 -27.60 1.33
CA HIS A 8 -8.00 -26.28 1.48
C HIS A 8 -6.88 -25.23 1.53
N PHE A 9 -7.15 -24.02 1.03
CA PHE A 9 -6.27 -22.88 1.30
C PHE A 9 -6.35 -22.53 2.80
N ILE A 10 -5.20 -22.56 3.48
CA ILE A 10 -5.07 -22.37 4.92
C ILE A 10 -4.55 -20.96 5.21
N TYR A 11 -5.25 -20.23 6.07
CA TYR A 11 -4.81 -18.91 6.52
C TYR A 11 -4.49 -18.92 8.02
N ARG A 12 -3.43 -18.20 8.39
CA ARG A 12 -2.94 -18.02 9.76
C ARG A 12 -3.04 -16.55 10.13
N LEU A 13 -3.52 -16.26 11.36
CA LEU A 13 -3.73 -14.90 11.86
C LEU A 13 -2.87 -14.63 13.08
N ASN A 14 -2.03 -13.59 13.03
CA ASN A 14 -1.13 -13.18 14.10
C ASN A 14 -0.35 -14.38 14.70
N ASP A 15 0.33 -14.19 15.82
CA ASP A 15 0.97 -15.32 16.53
C ASP A 15 0.00 -15.98 17.51
N ASN A 16 -0.96 -15.21 18.03
CA ASN A 16 -1.95 -15.65 19.01
C ASN A 16 -3.25 -16.21 18.37
N GLY A 17 -3.30 -16.39 17.05
CA GLY A 17 -4.49 -16.87 16.34
C GLY A 17 -5.63 -15.85 16.20
N SER A 18 -5.53 -14.69 16.84
CA SER A 18 -6.58 -13.66 16.80
C SER A 18 -6.46 -12.80 15.54
N GLY A 19 -7.58 -12.24 15.08
CA GLY A 19 -7.56 -11.22 14.03
C GLY A 19 -8.93 -10.58 13.83
N PRO A 20 -9.04 -9.66 12.85
CA PRO A 20 -10.29 -8.95 12.61
C PRO A 20 -11.41 -9.91 12.21
N SER A 21 -12.58 -9.80 12.84
CA SER A 21 -13.75 -10.64 12.55
C SER A 21 -14.18 -10.57 11.08
N LEU A 22 -14.08 -9.40 10.46
CA LEU A 22 -14.38 -9.23 9.03
C LEU A 22 -13.41 -10.02 8.14
N LEU A 23 -12.11 -10.06 8.48
CA LEU A 23 -11.12 -10.83 7.74
C LEU A 23 -11.43 -12.33 7.85
N ILE A 24 -11.74 -12.81 9.04
CA ILE A 24 -12.15 -14.20 9.29
C ILE A 24 -13.39 -14.55 8.46
N LYS A 25 -14.40 -13.67 8.45
CA LYS A 25 -15.63 -13.82 7.66
C LYS A 25 -15.32 -13.93 6.16
N VAL A 26 -14.53 -13.01 5.61
CA VAL A 26 -14.15 -13.03 4.19
C VAL A 26 -13.37 -14.30 3.84
N CYS A 27 -12.40 -14.69 4.68
CA CYS A 27 -11.66 -15.94 4.49
C CYS A 27 -12.62 -17.15 4.47
N ALA A 28 -13.59 -17.22 5.39
CA ALA A 28 -14.59 -18.28 5.42
C ALA A 28 -15.50 -18.28 4.17
N GLU A 29 -15.94 -17.10 3.72
CA GLU A 29 -16.74 -16.93 2.50
C GLU A 29 -15.98 -17.38 1.24
N ARG A 30 -14.66 -17.17 1.18
CA ARG A 30 -13.79 -17.70 0.09
C ARG A 30 -13.49 -19.19 0.24
N GLY A 31 -13.92 -19.79 1.35
CA GLY A 31 -13.65 -21.19 1.66
C GLY A 31 -12.23 -21.44 2.14
N TRP A 32 -11.64 -20.53 2.88
CA TRP A 32 -10.35 -20.80 3.50
C TRP A 32 -10.55 -21.44 4.87
N ARG A 33 -9.58 -22.26 5.28
CA ARG A 33 -9.59 -22.85 6.63
C ARG A 33 -8.60 -22.09 7.50
N MET A 34 -8.99 -21.78 8.73
CA MET A 34 -8.06 -21.19 9.69
C MET A 34 -7.05 -22.26 10.12
N TYR A 35 -5.79 -21.88 10.23
CA TYR A 35 -4.74 -22.72 10.78
C TYR A 35 -5.03 -23.01 12.27
N GLN A 36 -5.08 -24.29 12.64
CA GLN A 36 -5.46 -24.74 13.99
C GLN A 36 -4.26 -25.13 14.89
N GLY A 37 -3.02 -24.85 14.46
CA GLY A 37 -1.83 -25.27 15.20
C GLY A 37 -1.36 -26.67 14.81
N ASN A 38 -0.17 -27.02 15.30
CA ASN A 38 0.61 -28.14 14.79
C ASN A 38 0.19 -29.48 15.42
N ASN A 39 -0.72 -30.22 14.79
CA ASN A 39 -0.94 -31.65 15.08
C ASN A 39 0.13 -32.51 14.36
N GLY A 40 1.41 -32.29 14.69
CA GLY A 40 2.51 -33.20 14.31
C GLY A 40 2.96 -33.19 12.83
N GLY A 41 2.50 -32.26 11.99
CA GLY A 41 2.99 -32.08 10.61
C GLY A 41 3.71 -30.75 10.43
N GLU A 42 4.48 -30.59 9.35
CA GLU A 42 5.12 -29.31 8.97
C GLU A 42 4.12 -28.14 8.93
N ASP A 43 4.63 -26.90 9.01
CA ASP A 43 3.91 -25.62 9.00
C ASP A 43 3.07 -25.41 7.71
N ARG A 44 1.99 -26.18 7.56
CA ARG A 44 1.08 -26.15 6.41
C ARG A 44 0.08 -25.00 6.54
N TRP A 45 0.54 -23.81 6.19
CA TRP A 45 -0.28 -22.62 5.96
C TRP A 45 0.06 -22.01 4.60
N ASN A 46 -0.89 -21.30 3.98
CA ASN A 46 -0.69 -20.62 2.69
C ASN A 46 -0.58 -19.11 2.86
N LEU A 47 -1.47 -18.48 3.65
CA LEU A 47 -1.40 -17.04 3.94
C LEU A 47 -1.18 -16.82 5.42
N TRP A 48 -0.13 -16.11 5.79
CA TRP A 48 0.03 -15.59 7.14
C TRP A 48 -0.24 -14.08 7.15
N TRP A 49 -1.35 -13.70 7.79
CA TRP A 49 -1.74 -12.32 7.98
C TRP A 49 -1.42 -11.86 9.40
N ARG A 50 -0.59 -10.82 9.54
CA ARG A 50 -0.23 -10.20 10.82
C ARG A 50 -0.59 -8.73 10.86
N THR A 51 -0.74 -8.22 12.07
CA THR A 51 -0.93 -6.78 12.31
C THR A 51 0.42 -6.06 12.40
N SER A 52 1.47 -6.78 12.82
CA SER A 52 2.84 -6.30 12.97
C SER A 52 3.77 -6.92 11.94
N ALA A 53 4.90 -6.26 11.69
CA ALA A 53 5.94 -6.77 10.81
C ALA A 53 6.48 -8.14 11.28
N PHE A 54 6.94 -8.95 10.32
CA PHE A 54 7.56 -10.24 10.60
C PHE A 54 9.05 -10.11 10.97
N PRO A 55 9.56 -11.01 11.82
CA PRO A 55 11.00 -11.21 12.01
C PRO A 55 11.71 -11.52 10.69
N ALA A 56 13.00 -11.14 10.59
CA ALA A 56 13.81 -11.37 9.39
C ALA A 56 13.89 -12.85 8.97
N ALA A 57 13.85 -13.78 9.94
CA ALA A 57 13.90 -15.22 9.69
C ALA A 57 12.68 -15.73 8.90
N CYS A 58 11.49 -15.18 9.14
CA CYS A 58 10.26 -15.60 8.45
C CYS A 58 10.35 -15.36 6.94
N TYR A 59 10.95 -14.25 6.51
CA TYR A 59 11.13 -13.97 5.08
C TYR A 59 12.11 -14.91 4.39
N LYS A 60 13.12 -15.42 5.13
CA LYS A 60 14.10 -16.36 4.59
C LYS A 60 13.54 -17.78 4.47
N ALA A 61 12.65 -18.14 5.38
CA ALA A 61 12.01 -19.47 5.43
C ALA A 61 10.71 -19.55 4.61
N LEU A 62 10.29 -18.47 3.94
CA LEU A 62 9.03 -18.41 3.22
C LEU A 62 9.07 -19.34 2.00
N GLY A 63 8.19 -20.36 2.00
CA GLY A 63 8.04 -21.27 0.87
C GLY A 63 7.34 -20.62 -0.34
N ASP A 64 7.49 -21.25 -1.51
CA ASP A 64 6.90 -20.76 -2.75
C ASP A 64 5.35 -20.73 -2.72
N TRP A 65 4.73 -21.60 -1.93
CA TRP A 65 3.28 -21.67 -1.73
C TRP A 65 2.76 -20.78 -0.58
N GLN A 66 3.67 -20.08 0.11
CA GLN A 66 3.38 -19.27 1.29
C GLN A 66 3.42 -17.78 0.98
N PHE A 67 2.48 -17.03 1.57
CA PHE A 67 2.28 -15.60 1.36
C PHE A 67 2.23 -14.86 2.70
N MET A 68 2.82 -13.67 2.75
CA MET A 68 2.81 -12.79 3.92
C MET A 68 2.31 -11.39 3.56
N ASN A 69 1.54 -10.78 4.46
CA ASN A 69 0.94 -9.45 4.26
C ASN A 69 1.84 -8.27 4.64
N HIS A 70 3.15 -8.51 4.80
CA HIS A 70 4.14 -7.45 4.99
C HIS A 70 5.40 -7.71 4.16
N ILE A 71 6.03 -6.65 3.70
CA ILE A 71 7.31 -6.66 2.99
C ILE A 71 8.40 -6.27 3.99
N PRO A 72 9.61 -6.89 3.94
CA PRO A 72 10.73 -6.46 4.77
C PRO A 72 10.97 -4.95 4.62
N LYS A 73 11.04 -4.22 5.74
CA LYS A 73 11.16 -2.75 5.78
C LYS A 73 9.99 -1.95 5.16
N GLY A 74 8.89 -2.60 4.75
CA GLY A 74 7.70 -1.92 4.21
C GLY A 74 6.98 -1.01 5.20
N GLY A 75 7.21 -1.18 6.51
CA GLY A 75 6.69 -0.30 7.56
C GLY A 75 7.43 1.05 7.73
N SER A 76 8.45 1.36 6.92
CA SER A 76 9.29 2.55 7.12
C SER A 76 8.51 3.87 7.04
N ILE A 77 7.52 3.97 6.15
CA ILE A 77 6.62 5.14 6.05
C ILE A 77 5.50 5.16 7.08
N CYS A 78 5.34 4.12 7.90
CA CYS A 78 4.21 4.01 8.83
C CYS A 78 4.51 4.63 10.21
N ARG A 79 5.79 4.83 10.53
CA ARG A 79 6.21 5.56 11.72
C ARG A 79 6.23 7.06 11.45
N LYS A 80 5.64 7.87 12.33
CA LYS A 80 5.44 9.32 12.14
C LYS A 80 6.75 10.09 11.93
N ASP A 81 7.77 9.77 12.74
CA ASP A 81 9.11 10.36 12.67
C ASP A 81 9.86 9.94 11.39
N SER A 82 9.80 8.65 11.03
CA SER A 82 10.40 8.14 9.80
C SER A 82 9.75 8.71 8.55
N LEU A 83 8.41 8.72 8.47
CA LEU A 83 7.66 9.29 7.36
C LEU A 83 8.04 10.75 7.12
N SER A 84 7.96 11.56 8.17
CA SER A 84 8.27 12.98 8.04
C SER A 84 9.73 13.26 7.68
N ARG A 85 10.68 12.44 8.16
CA ARG A 85 12.08 12.52 7.74
C ARG A 85 12.27 12.21 6.26
N LEU A 86 11.64 11.13 5.78
CA LEU A 86 11.68 10.72 4.38
C LEU A 86 11.08 11.81 3.48
N LEU A 87 9.88 12.30 3.80
CA LEU A 87 9.22 13.35 3.00
C LEU A 87 10.00 14.67 3.03
N ARG A 88 10.60 15.04 4.17
CA ARG A 88 11.46 16.22 4.28
C ARG A 88 12.73 16.09 3.42
N CYS A 89 13.33 14.89 3.37
CA CYS A 89 14.46 14.59 2.49
C CYS A 89 14.04 14.71 1.02
N MET A 90 12.96 14.06 0.63
CA MET A 90 12.45 14.09 -0.75
C MET A 90 12.06 15.50 -1.19
N ARG A 91 11.46 16.31 -0.31
CA ARG A 91 11.18 17.73 -0.58
C ARG A 91 12.44 18.55 -0.82
N ARG A 92 13.54 18.26 -0.12
CA ARG A 92 14.81 18.96 -0.31
C ARG A 92 15.45 18.64 -1.66
N ILE A 93 15.25 17.41 -2.16
CA ILE A 93 15.80 16.93 -3.44
C ILE A 93 14.91 17.35 -4.62
N TYR A 94 13.60 17.15 -4.51
CA TYR A 94 12.64 17.28 -5.63
C TYR A 94 11.74 18.52 -5.52
N GLY A 95 11.91 19.34 -4.48
CA GLY A 95 11.21 20.59 -4.31
C GLY A 95 9.71 20.43 -3.98
N SER A 96 8.90 21.31 -4.55
CA SER A 96 7.50 21.51 -4.19
C SER A 96 6.56 20.36 -4.57
N ILE A 97 7.01 19.38 -5.36
CA ILE A 97 6.21 18.19 -5.64
C ILE A 97 5.92 17.37 -4.37
N TYR A 98 6.77 17.48 -3.34
CA TYR A 98 6.57 16.91 -2.01
C TYR A 98 5.93 17.89 -1.00
N ASP A 99 5.33 19.00 -1.45
CA ASP A 99 4.64 19.97 -0.58
C ASP A 99 3.22 19.52 -0.19
N PHE A 100 3.09 18.29 0.29
CA PHE A 100 1.85 17.68 0.76
C PHE A 100 1.93 17.14 2.19
N SER A 101 3.02 17.41 2.90
CA SER A 101 3.17 17.14 4.33
C SER A 101 3.42 18.46 5.06
N PRO A 102 2.67 18.77 6.14
CA PRO A 102 2.90 19.99 6.89
C PRO A 102 4.30 20.00 7.55
N PRO A 103 4.91 21.19 7.73
CA PRO A 103 6.17 21.33 8.46
C PRO A 103 6.09 20.71 9.87
N CYS A 104 7.16 20.04 10.29
CA CYS A 104 7.21 19.38 11.58
C CYS A 104 8.61 19.38 12.20
N PHE A 105 8.65 19.13 13.51
CA PHE A 105 9.83 19.05 14.36
C PHE A 105 9.80 17.74 15.16
N HIS A 106 10.96 17.08 15.30
CA HIS A 106 11.13 15.82 16.03
C HIS A 106 11.64 16.09 17.44
N LEU A 107 10.86 15.75 18.45
CA LEU A 107 11.25 15.91 19.84
C LEU A 107 11.90 14.65 20.40
N PRO A 108 12.86 14.79 21.34
CA PRO A 108 13.37 16.05 21.90
C PRO A 108 14.41 16.78 21.03
N LEU A 109 14.96 16.12 20.00
CA LEU A 109 16.14 16.58 19.25
C LEU A 109 16.00 17.97 18.58
N GLU A 110 14.81 18.32 18.11
CA GLU A 110 14.53 19.57 17.39
C GLU A 110 13.73 20.57 18.25
N TYR A 111 13.71 20.40 19.58
CA TYR A 111 12.97 21.29 20.49
C TYR A 111 13.41 22.76 20.35
N ALA A 112 14.72 23.02 20.33
CA ALA A 112 15.25 24.38 20.17
C ALA A 112 14.81 25.02 18.83
N LYS A 113 14.72 24.22 17.75
CA LYS A 113 14.24 24.68 16.43
C LYS A 113 12.76 25.03 16.47
N LEU A 114 11.95 24.21 17.16
CA LEU A 114 10.53 24.49 17.39
C LEU A 114 10.34 25.80 18.16
N VAL A 115 11.07 26.00 19.26
CA VAL A 115 10.98 27.23 20.06
C VAL A 115 11.38 28.47 19.26
N SER A 116 12.44 28.35 18.45
CA SER A 116 12.88 29.42 17.55
C SER A 116 11.79 29.78 16.53
N GLU A 117 11.19 28.77 15.89
CA GLU A 117 10.12 28.99 14.90
C GLU A 117 8.86 29.58 15.52
N CYS A 118 8.41 29.08 16.67
CA CYS A 118 7.29 29.66 17.42
C CYS A 118 7.56 31.12 17.79
N SER A 119 8.79 31.44 18.18
CA SER A 119 9.18 32.81 18.52
C SER A 119 9.25 33.71 17.29
N ARG A 120 9.72 33.21 16.15
CA ARG A 120 9.72 33.92 14.87
C ARG A 120 8.30 34.26 14.43
N LEU A 121 7.38 33.29 14.48
CA LEU A 121 5.98 33.49 14.10
C LEU A 121 5.29 34.50 15.00
N ARG A 122 5.52 34.47 16.31
CA ARG A 122 4.96 35.47 17.25
C ARG A 122 5.40 36.90 16.98
N ARG A 123 6.59 37.11 16.39
CA ARG A 123 7.12 38.45 16.07
C ARG A 123 6.68 38.97 14.69
N ALA A 124 5.92 38.20 13.92
CA ALA A 124 5.42 38.67 12.62
C ALA A 124 4.47 39.88 12.84
N GLU A 125 4.73 40.96 12.11
CA GLU A 125 4.10 42.28 12.30
C GLU A 125 2.58 42.29 12.09
N ASP A 126 2.04 41.29 11.39
CA ASP A 126 0.61 41.13 11.11
C ASP A 126 -0.20 40.55 12.30
N GLY A 127 0.46 40.18 13.40
CA GLY A 127 -0.16 39.55 14.57
C GLY A 127 -0.74 38.15 14.31
N SER A 128 -0.74 37.68 13.06
CA SER A 128 -1.36 36.41 12.63
C SER A 128 -0.58 35.20 13.16
N GLY A 129 0.74 35.37 13.35
CA GLY A 129 1.63 34.33 13.83
C GLY A 129 1.51 34.01 15.33
N SER A 130 0.80 34.85 16.11
CA SER A 130 0.56 34.61 17.54
C SER A 130 -0.48 33.52 17.83
N ASN A 131 -1.36 33.24 16.85
CA ASN A 131 -2.49 32.31 17.01
C ASN A 131 -2.27 30.98 16.27
N VAL A 132 -1.03 30.73 15.83
CA VAL A 132 -0.65 29.51 15.13
C VAL A 132 -0.90 28.29 16.00
N VAL A 133 -1.61 27.32 15.46
CA VAL A 133 -1.88 26.07 16.17
C VAL A 133 -0.89 24.99 15.72
N TRP A 134 -0.39 24.25 16.70
CA TRP A 134 0.47 23.09 16.51
C TRP A 134 -0.24 21.84 17.02
N ILE A 135 0.10 20.68 16.44
CA ILE A 135 -0.38 19.38 16.90
C ILE A 135 0.80 18.54 17.36
N HIS A 136 0.75 18.08 18.61
CA HIS A 136 1.71 17.16 19.20
C HIS A 136 1.26 15.72 18.96
N LYS A 137 2.12 14.89 18.37
CA LYS A 137 1.82 13.48 18.06
C LYS A 137 2.93 12.58 18.63
N PRO A 138 2.66 11.73 19.63
CA PRO A 138 3.65 10.77 20.11
C PRO A 138 4.06 9.77 19.01
N VAL A 139 5.35 9.43 18.92
CA VAL A 139 5.88 8.58 17.83
C VAL A 139 5.32 7.16 17.88
N ALA A 140 5.29 6.56 19.07
CA ALA A 140 4.94 5.14 19.26
C ALA A 140 3.46 4.90 19.61
N GLN A 141 2.60 5.92 19.52
CA GLN A 141 1.18 5.79 19.82
C GLN A 141 0.30 5.90 18.54
N SER A 142 -0.88 5.29 18.63
CA SER A 142 -1.90 5.24 17.59
C SER A 142 -3.27 5.55 18.18
N GLN A 143 -4.31 5.57 17.33
CA GLN A 143 -5.72 5.72 17.74
C GLN A 143 -6.08 7.09 18.36
N GLY A 144 -5.25 8.11 18.15
CA GLY A 144 -5.45 9.45 18.73
C GLY A 144 -4.92 9.62 20.15
N ARG A 145 -4.33 8.58 20.76
CA ARG A 145 -3.81 8.63 22.13
C ARG A 145 -2.61 9.57 22.23
N GLY A 146 -2.62 10.41 23.27
CA GLY A 146 -1.57 11.39 23.57
C GLY A 146 -1.45 12.53 22.54
N ILE A 147 -2.38 12.64 21.59
CA ILE A 147 -2.42 13.75 20.64
C ILE A 147 -3.14 14.92 21.29
N PHE A 148 -2.52 16.09 21.25
CA PHE A 148 -3.14 17.34 21.69
C PHE A 148 -2.69 18.50 20.80
N LEU A 149 -3.49 19.57 20.82
CA LEU A 149 -3.19 20.81 20.12
C LEU A 149 -2.71 21.84 21.14
N PHE A 150 -1.84 22.75 20.71
CA PHE A 150 -1.33 23.83 21.55
C PHE A 150 -1.00 25.07 20.70
N ARG A 151 -0.95 26.24 21.33
CA ARG A 151 -0.48 27.49 20.70
C ARG A 151 0.85 27.93 21.29
N SER A 152 1.05 27.70 22.57
CA SER A 152 2.28 28.00 23.29
C SER A 152 3.08 26.75 23.57
N VAL A 153 4.39 26.81 23.32
CA VAL A 153 5.33 25.74 23.70
C VAL A 153 5.34 25.45 25.20
N CYS A 154 4.89 26.38 26.04
CA CYS A 154 4.75 26.20 27.48
C CYS A 154 3.68 25.18 27.86
N GLU A 155 2.71 24.90 26.97
CA GLU A 155 1.65 23.89 27.20
C GLU A 155 2.19 22.46 26.99
N MET A 156 3.38 22.31 26.42
CA MET A 156 3.96 21.01 26.12
C MET A 156 4.68 20.42 27.32
N ARG A 157 4.42 19.14 27.61
CA ARG A 157 5.25 18.35 28.52
C ARG A 157 6.39 17.71 27.72
N CYS A 158 7.60 18.24 27.88
CA CYS A 158 8.81 17.67 27.29
C CYS A 158 9.22 16.39 28.04
N GLY A 159 9.60 15.34 27.31
CA GLY A 159 10.12 14.11 27.93
C GLY A 159 9.92 12.82 27.11
N SER A 160 9.00 12.81 26.14
CA SER A 160 8.77 11.66 25.26
C SER A 160 9.00 11.99 23.79
N ALA A 161 9.36 10.97 23.00
CA ALA A 161 9.58 11.12 21.56
C ALA A 161 8.27 11.46 20.84
N ALA A 162 8.26 12.58 20.13
CA ALA A 162 7.08 13.08 19.46
C ALA A 162 7.41 13.80 18.15
N VAL A 163 6.43 13.87 17.26
CA VAL A 163 6.44 14.75 16.10
C VAL A 163 5.47 15.89 16.38
N VAL A 164 5.99 17.10 16.49
CA VAL A 164 5.20 18.33 16.53
C VAL A 164 5.05 18.83 15.11
N GLN A 165 3.82 19.04 14.66
CA GLN A 165 3.53 19.42 13.28
C GLN A 165 2.64 20.65 13.24
N ARG A 166 2.82 21.50 12.22
CA ARG A 166 1.92 22.62 11.92
C ARG A 166 0.50 22.08 11.75
N TYR A 167 -0.46 22.58 12.53
CA TYR A 167 -1.84 22.14 12.42
C TYR A 167 -2.51 22.78 11.19
N ILE A 168 -3.33 22.00 10.48
CA ILE A 168 -4.10 22.48 9.34
C ILE A 168 -5.36 23.14 9.88
N GLU A 169 -5.29 24.46 10.01
CA GLU A 169 -6.30 25.30 10.68
C GLU A 169 -7.59 25.48 9.88
N ARG A 170 -7.52 25.38 8.55
CA ARG A 170 -8.67 25.56 7.62
C ARG A 170 -8.93 24.30 6.80
N PRO A 171 -9.33 23.18 7.46
CA PRO A 171 -9.71 21.97 6.75
C PRO A 171 -10.98 22.22 5.93
N LEU A 172 -11.16 21.44 4.85
CA LEU A 172 -12.45 21.37 4.18
C LEU A 172 -13.47 20.79 5.16
N LEU A 173 -14.63 21.44 5.26
CA LEU A 173 -15.71 21.02 6.14
C LEU A 173 -16.93 20.58 5.32
N ILE A 174 -17.58 19.52 5.76
CA ILE A 174 -18.91 19.13 5.26
C ILE A 174 -19.88 19.28 6.43
N ALA A 175 -20.93 20.09 6.22
CA ALA A 175 -21.90 20.44 7.27
C ALA A 175 -21.29 20.98 8.57
N GLY A 176 -20.12 21.63 8.49
CA GLY A 176 -19.40 22.18 9.65
C GLY A 176 -18.54 21.15 10.42
N TYR A 177 -18.45 19.91 9.96
CA TYR A 177 -17.61 18.88 10.58
C TYR A 177 -16.31 18.69 9.82
N LYS A 178 -15.20 18.56 10.58
CA LYS A 178 -13.91 18.15 10.05
C LYS A 178 -13.96 16.66 9.70
N PHE A 179 -13.31 16.28 8.60
CA PHE A 179 -13.16 14.89 8.21
C PHE A 179 -11.80 14.62 7.60
N ASP A 180 -11.35 13.37 7.66
CA ASP A 180 -10.21 12.88 6.89
C ASP A 180 -10.64 11.72 5.98
N LEU A 181 -9.85 11.45 4.95
CA LEU A 181 -10.03 10.34 4.01
C LEU A 181 -9.07 9.21 4.35
N ARG A 182 -9.63 8.03 4.61
CA ARG A 182 -8.94 6.74 4.66
C ARG A 182 -8.96 6.11 3.26
N LEU A 183 -7.79 6.02 2.64
CA LEU A 183 -7.58 5.36 1.36
C LEU A 183 -6.85 4.02 1.57
N TYR A 184 -7.19 3.02 0.78
CA TYR A 184 -6.60 1.68 0.87
C TYR A 184 -5.64 1.43 -0.29
N VAL A 185 -4.41 1.04 0.02
CA VAL A 185 -3.33 0.87 -0.95
C VAL A 185 -2.71 -0.51 -0.78
N CYS A 186 -2.62 -1.26 -1.87
CA CYS A 186 -1.94 -2.55 -1.93
C CYS A 186 -0.64 -2.39 -2.72
N VAL A 187 0.48 -2.82 -2.13
CA VAL A 187 1.80 -2.81 -2.76
C VAL A 187 2.33 -4.25 -2.79
N PRO A 188 2.21 -4.96 -3.92
CA PRO A 188 2.73 -6.31 -4.04
C PRO A 188 4.27 -6.39 -4.17
N GLY A 189 4.94 -5.26 -4.38
CA GLY A 189 6.40 -5.21 -4.47
C GLY A 189 6.93 -3.79 -4.63
N TYR A 190 8.17 -3.56 -4.17
CA TYR A 190 8.90 -2.29 -4.32
C TYR A 190 10.01 -2.34 -5.39
N ARG A 191 10.27 -3.52 -5.96
CA ARG A 191 11.34 -3.75 -6.94
C ARG A 191 10.85 -4.71 -8.05
N PRO A 192 10.21 -4.18 -9.12
CA PRO A 192 9.84 -2.77 -9.32
C PRO A 192 8.67 -2.37 -8.41
N LEU A 193 8.53 -1.07 -8.12
CA LEU A 193 7.38 -0.60 -7.35
C LEU A 193 6.11 -0.86 -8.13
N THR A 194 5.21 -1.65 -7.57
CA THR A 194 3.87 -1.88 -8.12
C THR A 194 2.86 -1.51 -7.05
N ALA A 195 1.96 -0.59 -7.35
CA ALA A 195 1.01 -0.08 -6.38
C ALA A 195 -0.41 0.01 -6.96
N TYR A 196 -1.37 -0.46 -6.18
CA TYR A 196 -2.79 -0.39 -6.45
C TYR A 196 -3.48 0.42 -5.36
N MET A 197 -4.48 1.20 -5.75
CA MET A 197 -5.32 1.93 -4.82
C MET A 197 -6.77 1.54 -5.04
N TYR A 198 -7.49 1.27 -3.95
CA TYR A 198 -8.90 0.91 -4.03
C TYR A 198 -9.72 2.15 -4.41
N ALA A 199 -10.64 2.02 -5.37
CA ALA A 199 -11.49 3.12 -5.85
C ALA A 199 -12.58 3.53 -4.86
N GLU A 200 -12.70 2.82 -3.73
CA GLU A 200 -13.47 3.26 -2.58
C GLU A 200 -12.59 3.43 -1.32
N GLY A 201 -13.17 4.02 -0.29
CA GLY A 201 -12.50 4.31 0.97
C GLY A 201 -13.49 4.87 1.99
N LEU A 202 -12.98 5.41 3.09
CA LEU A 202 -13.83 5.95 4.15
C LEU A 202 -13.47 7.40 4.45
N ALA A 203 -14.46 8.29 4.49
CA ALA A 203 -14.33 9.55 5.20
C ALA A 203 -14.75 9.38 6.66
N ARG A 204 -13.92 9.86 7.59
CA ARG A 204 -14.17 9.79 9.03
C ARG A 204 -14.38 11.19 9.57
N PHE A 205 -15.52 11.42 10.21
CA PHE A 205 -15.91 12.73 10.71
C PHE A 205 -15.60 12.88 12.20
N GLY A 206 -15.31 14.11 12.61
CA GLY A 206 -15.38 14.51 14.01
C GLY A 206 -16.83 14.42 14.52
N THR A 207 -16.99 14.20 15.82
CA THR A 207 -18.30 14.17 16.46
C THR A 207 -18.85 15.57 16.74
N ASP A 208 -17.98 16.57 16.79
CA ASP A 208 -18.31 17.96 17.09
C ASP A 208 -18.02 18.91 15.92
N LYS A 209 -18.78 20.02 15.83
CA LYS A 209 -18.55 21.05 14.82
C LYS A 209 -17.18 21.69 14.99
N TYR A 210 -16.52 21.93 13.88
CA TYR A 210 -15.17 22.48 13.84
C TYR A 210 -15.15 23.97 14.19
N THR A 211 -14.27 24.35 15.11
CA THR A 211 -13.91 25.75 15.38
C THR A 211 -12.56 25.81 16.08
N LEU A 212 -11.79 26.86 15.82
CA LEU A 212 -10.51 27.13 16.50
C LEU A 212 -10.68 27.87 17.84
N ALA A 213 -11.91 28.25 18.20
CA ALA A 213 -12.18 28.92 19.48
C ALA A 213 -11.83 28.03 20.69
N ASP A 214 -12.03 26.72 20.56
CA ASP A 214 -11.65 25.73 21.58
C ASP A 214 -10.88 24.60 20.89
N ILE A 215 -9.55 24.67 21.01
CA ILE A 215 -8.59 23.72 20.43
C ILE A 215 -8.39 22.47 21.29
N HIS A 216 -8.87 22.48 22.54
CA HIS A 216 -8.62 21.43 23.51
C HIS A 216 -9.67 20.32 23.43
N ASN A 217 -10.85 20.59 22.84
CA ASN A 217 -11.82 19.54 22.54
C ASN A 217 -11.32 18.61 21.41
N PRO A 218 -10.95 17.35 21.70
CA PRO A 218 -10.39 16.47 20.69
C PRO A 218 -11.46 15.98 19.68
N TYR A 219 -12.74 15.99 20.04
CA TYR A 219 -13.86 15.46 19.24
C TYR A 219 -14.19 16.28 17.98
N ARG A 220 -13.69 17.54 17.89
CA ARG A 220 -13.80 18.38 16.68
C ARG A 220 -12.50 18.43 15.87
N HIS A 221 -11.36 18.12 16.50
CA HIS A 221 -10.04 18.28 15.90
C HIS A 221 -9.43 16.95 15.43
N LEU A 222 -9.79 15.84 16.05
CA LEU A 222 -9.34 14.49 15.73
C LEU A 222 -10.50 13.68 15.15
N THR A 223 -10.25 13.00 14.05
CA THR A 223 -11.24 12.26 13.26
C THR A 223 -11.10 10.74 13.41
N ASN A 224 -10.18 10.28 14.27
CA ASN A 224 -9.98 8.87 14.57
C ASN A 224 -11.28 8.26 15.12
N SER A 225 -11.72 7.15 14.51
CA SER A 225 -12.96 6.48 14.93
C SER A 225 -12.89 5.90 16.34
N SER A 226 -11.71 5.45 16.78
CA SER A 226 -11.49 4.97 18.16
C SER A 226 -11.83 6.02 19.21
N LEU A 227 -11.45 7.27 18.97
CA LEU A 227 -11.76 8.39 19.84
C LEU A 227 -13.23 8.80 19.70
N ASN A 228 -13.69 8.98 18.46
CA ASN A 228 -15.02 9.53 18.22
C ASN A 228 -16.16 8.58 18.60
N LYS A 229 -15.93 7.27 18.65
CA LYS A 229 -16.92 6.29 19.15
C LYS A 229 -17.34 6.55 20.60
N SER A 230 -16.41 7.05 21.43
CA SER A 230 -16.71 7.45 22.81
C SER A 230 -17.12 8.92 22.92
N GLY A 231 -17.28 9.61 21.79
CA GLY A 231 -17.68 11.01 21.76
C GLY A 231 -19.15 11.19 22.16
N PRO A 232 -19.50 12.30 22.83
CA PRO A 232 -20.84 12.52 23.37
C PRO A 232 -21.93 12.54 22.29
N ARG A 233 -21.58 12.94 21.07
CA ARG A 233 -22.50 13.09 19.92
C ARG A 233 -22.30 12.03 18.83
N TYR A 234 -21.74 10.87 19.18
CA TYR A 234 -21.49 9.80 18.22
C TYR A 234 -22.78 9.10 17.75
N ALA A 235 -23.70 8.84 18.68
CA ALA A 235 -24.96 8.16 18.42
C ALA A 235 -26.01 9.06 17.75
N GLU A 236 -25.80 10.37 17.74
CA GLU A 236 -26.71 11.33 17.12
C GLU A 236 -26.74 11.13 15.59
N CYS A 237 -27.94 11.00 15.02
CA CYS A 237 -28.13 11.06 13.58
C CYS A 237 -28.08 12.53 13.13
N LYS A 238 -26.92 12.95 12.66
CA LYS A 238 -26.69 14.35 12.21
C LYS A 238 -27.38 14.58 10.87
N ASP A 239 -28.17 15.65 10.74
CA ASP A 239 -29.00 15.97 9.56
C ASP A 239 -28.34 15.69 8.20
N ARG A 240 -27.08 16.12 8.05
CA ARG A 240 -26.34 15.99 6.78
C ARG A 240 -25.25 14.93 6.79
N ILE A 241 -24.86 14.38 7.93
CA ILE A 241 -23.78 13.37 8.01
C ILE A 241 -24.36 11.96 8.20
N GLY A 242 -25.56 11.85 8.77
CA GLY A 242 -26.16 10.58 9.17
C GLY A 242 -25.51 10.01 10.44
N SER A 243 -25.86 8.75 10.74
CA SER A 243 -25.37 8.01 11.90
C SER A 243 -23.94 7.46 11.68
N GLY A 244 -23.18 7.30 12.76
CA GLY A 244 -21.89 6.57 12.75
C GLY A 244 -20.67 7.40 12.32
N CYS A 245 -20.87 8.66 11.88
CA CYS A 245 -19.81 9.62 11.53
C CYS A 245 -18.79 9.07 10.52
N LYS A 246 -19.22 8.22 9.58
CA LYS A 246 -18.39 7.71 8.48
C LYS A 246 -19.16 7.71 7.18
N TRP A 247 -18.50 8.09 6.10
CA TRP A 247 -19.00 8.02 4.73
C TRP A 247 -18.10 7.16 3.85
N THR A 248 -18.65 6.62 2.77
CA THR A 248 -17.84 6.11 1.67
C THR A 248 -17.28 7.26 0.82
N LEU A 249 -16.23 7.05 0.02
CA LEU A 249 -15.73 8.09 -0.88
C LEU A 249 -16.75 8.46 -1.95
N LYS A 250 -17.61 7.52 -2.37
CA LYS A 250 -18.75 7.83 -3.25
C LYS A 250 -19.68 8.89 -2.65
N GLN A 251 -19.99 8.78 -1.35
CA GLN A 251 -20.80 9.80 -0.66
C GLN A 251 -20.06 11.15 -0.57
N VAL A 252 -18.76 11.13 -0.27
CA VAL A 252 -17.92 12.35 -0.29
C VAL A 252 -17.93 12.99 -1.67
N ARG A 253 -17.73 12.18 -2.71
CA ARG A 253 -17.70 12.62 -4.10
C ARG A 253 -19.01 13.32 -4.46
N ARG A 254 -20.16 12.69 -4.20
CA ARG A 254 -21.48 13.30 -4.40
C ARG A 254 -21.64 14.63 -3.67
N ALA A 255 -21.12 14.75 -2.45
CA ALA A 255 -21.19 16.00 -1.68
C ALA A 255 -20.29 17.13 -2.25
N LEU A 256 -19.23 16.80 -2.99
CA LEU A 256 -18.30 17.77 -3.58
C LEU A 256 -18.60 18.15 -5.03
N VAL A 257 -19.20 17.23 -5.79
CA VAL A 257 -19.47 17.33 -7.24
C VAL A 257 -20.23 18.59 -7.64
N GLY A 258 -21.25 19.00 -6.87
CA GLY A 258 -22.06 20.17 -7.18
C GLY A 258 -21.41 21.53 -6.85
N ARG A 259 -20.25 21.53 -6.17
CA ARG A 259 -19.62 22.76 -5.65
C ARG A 259 -18.29 23.10 -6.32
N TRP A 260 -17.55 22.08 -6.78
CA TRP A 260 -16.14 22.25 -7.16
C TRP A 260 -15.80 21.81 -8.60
N GLY A 261 -16.72 21.15 -9.31
CA GLY A 261 -16.57 20.80 -10.72
C GLY A 261 -15.20 20.18 -11.06
N ALA A 262 -14.47 20.77 -11.99
CA ALA A 262 -13.16 20.28 -12.44
C ALA A 262 -12.05 20.36 -11.37
N VAL A 263 -12.20 21.23 -10.36
CA VAL A 263 -11.23 21.31 -9.24
C VAL A 263 -11.27 20.02 -8.41
N GLU A 264 -12.47 19.46 -8.19
CA GLU A 264 -12.63 18.17 -7.50
C GLU A 264 -11.92 17.03 -8.24
N TRP A 265 -12.04 16.97 -9.56
CA TRP A 265 -11.34 15.95 -10.35
C TRP A 265 -9.81 16.05 -10.19
N LEU A 266 -9.27 17.28 -10.19
CA LEU A 266 -7.83 17.50 -9.99
C LEU A 266 -7.36 17.06 -8.59
N VAL A 267 -8.21 17.18 -7.57
CA VAL A 267 -7.88 16.72 -6.21
C VAL A 267 -7.60 15.23 -6.20
N TRP A 268 -8.42 14.41 -6.86
CA TRP A 268 -8.19 12.96 -6.91
C TRP A 268 -6.89 12.61 -7.63
N GLN A 269 -6.49 13.39 -8.65
CA GLN A 269 -5.18 13.22 -9.30
C GLN A 269 -4.03 13.61 -8.38
N ARG A 270 -4.19 14.67 -7.57
CA ARG A 270 -3.22 15.06 -6.54
C ARG A 270 -3.12 14.02 -5.42
N ILE A 271 -4.22 13.41 -5.00
CA ILE A 271 -4.25 12.32 -4.02
C ILE A 271 -3.50 11.10 -4.56
N ARG A 272 -3.79 10.68 -5.80
CA ARG A 272 -3.06 9.59 -6.46
C ARG A 272 -1.55 9.86 -6.46
N ALA A 273 -1.13 11.05 -6.89
CA ALA A 273 0.28 11.43 -6.94
C ALA A 273 0.92 11.46 -5.54
N LEU A 274 0.22 11.99 -4.53
CA LEU A 274 0.66 12.02 -3.15
C LEU A 274 0.93 10.61 -2.62
N VAL A 275 0.06 9.65 -2.88
CA VAL A 275 0.25 8.25 -2.51
C VAL A 275 1.47 7.68 -3.23
N THR A 276 1.57 7.81 -4.55
CA THR A 276 2.71 7.32 -5.33
C THR A 276 4.04 7.91 -4.86
N LEU A 277 4.11 9.22 -4.63
CA LEU A 277 5.33 9.90 -4.17
C LEU A 277 5.74 9.44 -2.75
N THR A 278 4.76 9.17 -1.88
CA THR A 278 5.04 8.62 -0.55
C THR A 278 5.64 7.22 -0.62
N LEU A 279 5.14 6.38 -1.54
CA LEU A 279 5.71 5.04 -1.76
C LEU A 279 7.11 5.10 -2.38
N LEU A 280 7.32 5.98 -3.36
CA LEU A 280 8.63 6.21 -3.97
C LEU A 280 9.68 6.66 -2.95
N ALA A 281 9.29 7.45 -1.94
CA ALA A 281 10.18 7.90 -0.88
C ALA A 281 10.82 6.75 -0.07
N GLN A 282 10.20 5.56 -0.01
CA GLN A 282 10.76 4.38 0.66
C GLN A 282 11.24 3.27 -0.27
N ALA A 283 10.92 3.36 -1.58
CA ALA A 283 11.25 2.31 -2.54
C ALA A 283 12.75 2.00 -2.59
N ALA A 284 13.60 3.02 -2.43
CA ALA A 284 15.05 2.86 -2.41
C ALA A 284 15.53 1.93 -1.28
N GLY A 285 14.98 2.08 -0.07
CA GLY A 285 15.37 1.34 1.13
C GLY A 285 14.69 -0.02 1.31
N THR A 286 13.76 -0.37 0.41
CA THR A 286 12.97 -1.60 0.51
C THR A 286 13.54 -2.68 -0.42
N PRO A 287 13.93 -3.86 0.10
CA PRO A 287 14.47 -4.93 -0.72
C PRO A 287 13.37 -5.59 -1.59
N PRO A 288 13.75 -6.27 -2.69
CA PRO A 288 12.83 -7.15 -3.39
C PRO A 288 12.29 -8.24 -2.45
N ALA A 289 11.00 -8.53 -2.55
CA ALA A 289 10.35 -9.58 -1.77
C ALA A 289 9.33 -10.31 -2.64
N ARG A 290 9.43 -11.65 -2.67
CA ARG A 290 8.48 -12.53 -3.37
C ARG A 290 7.40 -12.98 -2.38
N ASN A 291 6.18 -13.19 -2.87
CA ASN A 291 5.02 -13.63 -2.08
C ASN A 291 4.70 -12.74 -0.85
N CYS A 292 5.19 -11.51 -0.85
CA CYS A 292 4.97 -10.54 0.22
C CYS A 292 4.28 -9.33 -0.38
N PHE A 293 3.24 -8.83 0.26
CA PHE A 293 2.61 -7.56 -0.11
C PHE A 293 2.51 -6.66 1.11
N GLU A 294 2.21 -5.38 0.89
CA GLU A 294 1.81 -4.47 1.95
C GLU A 294 0.40 -3.96 1.67
N PHE A 295 -0.41 -3.93 2.72
CA PHE A 295 -1.75 -3.35 2.70
C PHE A 295 -1.79 -2.17 3.66
N TYR A 296 -1.77 -0.96 3.09
CA TYR A 296 -1.69 0.29 3.83
C TYR A 296 -3.04 1.01 3.90
N GLY A 297 -3.24 1.74 5.00
CA GLY A 297 -4.24 2.79 5.09
C GLY A 297 -3.61 4.17 5.05
N PHE A 298 -3.88 4.95 4.02
CA PHE A 298 -3.43 6.34 3.91
C PHE A 298 -4.48 7.27 4.51
N ASP A 299 -4.04 8.20 5.37
CA ASP A 299 -4.91 9.21 5.98
C ASP A 299 -4.62 10.56 5.33
N VAL A 300 -5.59 11.08 4.58
CA VAL A 300 -5.45 12.32 3.80
C VAL A 300 -6.48 13.34 4.27
N LEU A 301 -6.06 14.59 4.50
CA LEU A 301 -6.93 15.71 4.82
C LEU A 301 -7.00 16.66 3.62
N LEU A 302 -8.20 17.11 3.27
CA LEU A 302 -8.38 18.22 2.33
C LEU A 302 -8.47 19.52 3.12
N ASP A 303 -7.78 20.57 2.66
CA ASP A 303 -8.02 21.92 3.15
C ASP A 303 -9.11 22.64 2.34
N GLU A 304 -9.54 23.82 2.82
CA GLU A 304 -10.57 24.64 2.17
C GLU A 304 -10.23 25.03 0.72
N SER A 305 -8.93 25.01 0.36
CA SER A 305 -8.41 25.31 -0.97
C SER A 305 -8.30 24.05 -1.84
N MET A 306 -8.89 22.94 -1.40
CA MET A 306 -8.88 21.65 -2.11
C MET A 306 -7.45 21.11 -2.32
N LYS A 307 -6.51 21.43 -1.41
CA LYS A 307 -5.18 20.82 -1.38
C LYS A 307 -5.20 19.57 -0.47
N PRO A 308 -4.76 18.41 -0.97
CA PRO A 308 -4.62 17.22 -0.14
C PRO A 308 -3.32 17.26 0.67
N TRP A 309 -3.43 16.88 1.93
CA TRP A 309 -2.34 16.78 2.90
C TRP A 309 -2.27 15.35 3.45
N LEU A 310 -1.10 14.75 3.42
CA LEU A 310 -0.85 13.46 4.05
C LEU A 310 -0.74 13.66 5.57
N LEU A 311 -1.56 12.94 6.34
CA LEU A 311 -1.53 12.97 7.80
C LEU A 311 -0.65 11.85 8.37
N GLU A 312 -0.88 10.61 7.92
CA GLU A 312 -0.12 9.42 8.30
C GLU A 312 -0.37 8.27 7.32
N VAL A 313 0.49 7.26 7.37
CA VAL A 313 0.30 5.97 6.72
C VAL A 313 0.22 4.90 7.80
N ASN A 314 -0.82 4.07 7.76
CA ASN A 314 -1.07 3.02 8.73
C ASN A 314 -0.65 1.67 8.15
N LEU A 315 0.27 0.99 8.85
CA LEU A 315 0.57 -0.42 8.62
C LEU A 315 -0.65 -1.24 9.09
N SER A 316 -1.19 -2.11 8.24
CA SER A 316 -2.36 -2.93 8.56
C SER A 316 -3.57 -2.10 9.05
N PRO A 317 -4.27 -1.38 8.16
CA PRO A 317 -5.40 -0.54 8.55
C PRO A 317 -6.51 -1.35 9.21
N ALA A 318 -7.21 -0.73 10.17
CA ALA A 318 -8.25 -1.40 10.95
C ALA A 318 -9.40 -1.95 10.08
N LEU A 319 -9.59 -3.28 10.15
CA LEU A 319 -10.60 -4.02 9.40
C LEU A 319 -11.90 -4.28 10.18
N ALA A 320 -12.06 -3.70 11.37
CA ALA A 320 -13.33 -3.77 12.11
C ALA A 320 -14.48 -3.14 11.31
N ALA A 321 -15.66 -3.75 11.34
CA ALA A 321 -16.86 -3.26 10.68
C ALA A 321 -17.86 -2.74 11.72
N ASP A 322 -17.82 -1.44 12.02
CA ASP A 322 -18.58 -0.85 13.11
C ASP A 322 -19.89 -0.22 12.64
N CYS A 323 -19.99 0.10 11.35
CA CYS A 323 -21.16 0.72 10.74
C CYS A 323 -21.31 0.24 9.29
N GLU A 324 -22.44 0.58 8.68
CA GLU A 324 -22.77 0.19 7.31
C GLU A 324 -21.68 0.59 6.29
N ALA A 325 -21.14 1.81 6.39
CA ALA A 325 -20.06 2.27 5.51
C ALA A 325 -18.80 1.37 5.58
N ASP A 326 -18.45 0.85 6.77
CA ASP A 326 -17.32 -0.08 6.88
C ASP A 326 -17.61 -1.40 6.15
N VAL A 327 -18.84 -1.92 6.23
CA VAL A 327 -19.23 -3.19 5.57
C VAL A 327 -19.23 -3.01 4.05
N LEU A 328 -19.86 -1.94 3.56
CA LEU A 328 -19.98 -1.62 2.14
C LEU A 328 -18.62 -1.44 1.45
N VAL A 329 -17.61 -0.96 2.18
CA VAL A 329 -16.28 -0.73 1.63
C VAL A 329 -15.36 -1.93 1.89
N LYS A 330 -15.22 -2.38 3.14
CA LYS A 330 -14.13 -3.29 3.52
C LYS A 330 -14.37 -4.73 3.10
N GLN A 331 -15.62 -5.21 3.14
CA GLN A 331 -15.93 -6.60 2.77
C GLN A 331 -15.61 -6.87 1.28
N PRO A 332 -16.17 -6.11 0.31
CA PRO A 332 -15.84 -6.31 -1.10
C PRO A 332 -14.36 -6.02 -1.39
N MET A 333 -13.77 -4.99 -0.75
CA MET A 333 -12.35 -4.67 -0.90
C MET A 333 -11.44 -5.84 -0.55
N LEU A 334 -11.71 -6.59 0.53
CA LEU A 334 -10.89 -7.74 0.93
C LEU A 334 -11.05 -8.91 -0.04
N HIS A 335 -12.26 -9.19 -0.53
CA HIS A 335 -12.46 -10.20 -1.58
C HIS A 335 -11.66 -9.85 -2.83
N GLU A 336 -11.83 -8.63 -3.34
CA GLU A 336 -11.13 -8.15 -4.54
C GLU A 336 -9.62 -8.01 -4.32
N LEU A 337 -9.16 -7.75 -3.09
CA LEU A 337 -7.73 -7.75 -2.74
C LEU A 337 -7.15 -9.15 -2.94
N PHE A 338 -7.84 -10.17 -2.45
CA PHE A 338 -7.35 -11.53 -2.63
C PHE A 338 -7.44 -12.02 -4.07
N ASP A 339 -8.42 -11.54 -4.84
CA ASP A 339 -8.48 -11.77 -6.30
C ASP A 339 -7.30 -11.08 -7.01
N LEU A 340 -7.01 -9.81 -6.67
CA LEU A 340 -5.86 -9.06 -7.17
C LEU A 340 -4.55 -9.82 -6.92
N LEU A 341 -4.39 -10.37 -5.72
CA LEU A 341 -3.20 -11.13 -5.32
C LEU A 341 -3.15 -12.54 -5.94
N GLY A 342 -4.16 -12.96 -6.71
CA GLY A 342 -4.27 -14.29 -7.30
C GLY A 342 -4.43 -15.42 -6.28
N LEU A 343 -5.01 -15.13 -5.12
CA LEU A 343 -5.27 -16.12 -4.09
C LEU A 343 -6.62 -16.81 -4.35
N PRO A 344 -6.70 -18.14 -4.23
CA PRO A 344 -7.82 -18.93 -4.75
C PRO A 344 -9.15 -18.63 -4.06
N MET A 345 -10.24 -18.74 -4.81
CA MET A 345 -11.56 -19.02 -4.24
C MET A 345 -11.75 -20.54 -4.23
N ARG A 346 -12.44 -21.13 -3.24
CA ARG A 346 -12.69 -22.59 -3.17
C ARG A 346 -13.24 -23.22 -4.45
N HIS A 347 -13.87 -22.45 -5.33
CA HIS A 347 -14.49 -22.92 -6.57
C HIS A 347 -13.62 -22.75 -7.82
N THR A 348 -12.43 -22.16 -7.70
CA THR A 348 -11.45 -22.10 -8.77
C THR A 348 -10.38 -23.12 -8.45
N GLY A 349 -10.11 -24.11 -9.32
CA GLY A 349 -9.12 -25.18 -9.13
C GLY A 349 -7.65 -24.74 -8.95
N LEU A 350 -7.41 -23.54 -8.44
CA LEU A 350 -6.14 -22.96 -8.02
C LEU A 350 -5.60 -23.55 -6.69
N SER A 351 -6.31 -24.51 -6.08
CA SER A 351 -5.82 -25.32 -4.95
C SER A 351 -4.63 -26.23 -5.31
N LEU A 352 -4.15 -26.19 -6.56
CA LEU A 352 -3.06 -27.02 -7.10
C LEU A 352 -1.65 -26.61 -6.65
N LEU A 353 -1.48 -25.64 -5.76
CA LEU A 353 -0.19 -25.35 -5.13
C LEU A 353 0.13 -26.41 -4.07
N GLN A 354 0.62 -27.56 -4.53
CA GLN A 354 1.03 -28.68 -3.68
C GLN A 354 2.40 -28.38 -3.04
N GLY A 355 2.49 -28.54 -1.72
CA GLY A 355 3.77 -28.66 -1.03
C GLY A 355 4.42 -30.03 -1.34
N PRO A 356 5.70 -30.24 -1.01
CA PRO A 356 6.35 -31.52 -1.24
C PRO A 356 5.60 -32.65 -0.52
N SER A 357 5.27 -33.70 -1.26
CA SER A 357 4.71 -34.94 -0.73
C SER A 357 5.74 -35.64 0.16
N THR A 358 5.41 -35.85 1.43
CA THR A 358 6.15 -36.77 2.30
C THR A 358 6.05 -38.17 1.70
N GLN A 359 7.14 -38.65 1.08
CA GLN A 359 7.28 -40.06 0.76
C GLN A 359 7.42 -40.82 2.08
N SER A 360 6.37 -41.52 2.48
CA SER A 360 6.50 -42.65 3.39
C SER A 360 6.77 -43.88 2.54
N THR A 361 7.99 -44.41 2.65
CA THR A 361 8.34 -45.77 2.24
C THR A 361 7.49 -46.78 3.02
N ASN A 362 6.92 -47.76 2.32
CA ASN A 362 7.21 -49.17 2.57
C ASN A 362 6.53 -50.06 1.52
N ASP A 363 7.31 -51.06 1.12
CA ASP A 363 7.03 -52.16 0.21
C ASP A 363 5.79 -52.97 0.57
N SER A 364 5.08 -53.51 -0.42
CA SER A 364 4.99 -54.96 -0.66
C SER A 364 4.17 -55.28 -1.91
N GLU A 365 4.57 -56.37 -2.54
CA GLU A 365 4.13 -57.01 -3.78
C GLU A 365 2.64 -57.39 -3.76
N ASP A 366 1.96 -57.30 -4.91
CA ASP A 366 1.30 -58.48 -5.49
C ASP A 366 0.75 -58.22 -6.90
N GLU A 367 0.92 -59.21 -7.76
CA GLU A 367 0.45 -59.29 -9.13
C GLU A 367 -1.06 -59.59 -9.24
N GLY A 368 -1.67 -59.18 -10.36
CA GLY A 368 -2.89 -59.86 -10.83
C GLY A 368 -3.83 -59.04 -11.71
N GLY A 369 -3.63 -59.15 -13.04
CA GLY A 369 -4.70 -59.62 -13.95
C GLY A 369 -5.91 -58.73 -14.30
N THR A 370 -6.00 -58.47 -15.61
CA THR A 370 -7.20 -58.52 -16.47
C THR A 370 -8.11 -57.28 -16.63
N THR A 371 -7.89 -56.67 -17.80
CA THR A 371 -8.80 -56.03 -18.76
C THR A 371 -10.32 -56.27 -18.65
N SER A 372 -11.11 -55.19 -18.78
CA SER A 372 -12.26 -55.16 -19.68
C SER A 372 -12.65 -53.71 -20.05
N GLU A 373 -12.52 -53.39 -21.33
CA GLU A 373 -13.16 -52.23 -21.97
C GLU A 373 -14.65 -52.54 -22.21
N ILE A 374 -15.52 -51.56 -21.96
CA ILE A 374 -16.86 -51.51 -22.56
C ILE A 374 -16.99 -50.18 -23.31
N SER A 375 -17.09 -50.32 -24.63
CA SER A 375 -17.42 -49.31 -25.61
C SER A 375 -18.90 -48.98 -25.59
N LEU A 376 -19.29 -47.71 -25.78
CA LEU A 376 -20.60 -47.35 -26.34
C LEU A 376 -20.50 -46.05 -27.18
N ARG A 377 -20.79 -46.20 -28.47
CA ARG A 377 -20.99 -45.17 -29.50
C ARG A 377 -22.44 -44.69 -29.50
N VAL A 378 -22.70 -43.39 -29.82
CA VAL A 378 -23.86 -42.86 -30.61
C VAL A 378 -23.48 -41.43 -31.07
N ALA A 379 -23.19 -41.17 -32.35
CA ALA A 379 -24.03 -40.77 -33.50
C ALA A 379 -24.59 -39.31 -33.46
N THR A 380 -24.30 -38.55 -34.53
CA THR A 380 -24.79 -37.19 -34.81
C THR A 380 -25.13 -37.02 -36.28
N GLU A 381 -26.32 -36.52 -36.57
CA GLU A 381 -26.75 -35.71 -37.74
C GLU A 381 -28.19 -35.22 -37.41
N GLY A 382 -28.69 -34.01 -37.67
CA GLY A 382 -28.20 -32.86 -38.42
C GLY A 382 -29.28 -32.37 -39.38
N THR A 383 -30.14 -31.39 -39.02
CA THR A 383 -30.80 -30.49 -40.02
C THR A 383 -31.43 -29.22 -39.42
N ARG A 384 -31.41 -28.15 -40.24
CA ARG A 384 -31.70 -26.72 -39.97
C ARG A 384 -33.18 -26.32 -40.07
N ARG A 385 -33.56 -25.21 -39.39
CA ARG A 385 -34.49 -24.13 -39.85
C ARG A 385 -34.37 -22.90 -38.91
N GLY A 386 -34.33 -21.67 -39.46
CA GLY A 386 -34.30 -20.39 -38.71
C GLY A 386 -35.69 -19.75 -38.53
N PRO A 387 -35.82 -18.42 -38.29
CA PRO A 387 -35.27 -17.59 -37.21
C PRO A 387 -36.39 -17.03 -36.30
N ARG A 388 -36.11 -16.78 -35.01
CA ARG A 388 -37.01 -16.02 -34.12
C ARG A 388 -36.23 -15.24 -33.05
N TRP A 389 -36.48 -13.93 -32.99
CA TRP A 389 -35.93 -13.00 -32.01
C TRP A 389 -36.47 -13.26 -30.60
N ARG A 390 -35.60 -13.45 -29.61
CA ARG A 390 -35.87 -13.18 -28.17
C ARG A 390 -34.58 -12.79 -27.42
N ARG A 391 -34.75 -11.83 -26.50
CA ARG A 391 -33.78 -11.19 -25.59
C ARG A 391 -32.70 -12.14 -25.05
N ARG A 392 -31.42 -11.75 -25.14
CA ARG A 392 -30.32 -12.46 -24.47
C ARG A 392 -29.91 -11.74 -23.18
N ARG A 393 -30.10 -12.46 -22.08
CA ARG A 393 -29.44 -12.24 -20.79
C ARG A 393 -27.93 -12.29 -20.97
N THR A 394 -27.23 -11.48 -20.19
CA THR A 394 -25.78 -11.48 -19.99
C THR A 394 -25.31 -12.88 -19.54
N LEU A 395 -24.37 -13.45 -20.29
CA LEU A 395 -23.65 -14.67 -19.92
C LEU A 395 -22.35 -14.32 -19.18
N PRO A 396 -21.91 -15.11 -18.19
CA PRO A 396 -20.63 -14.92 -17.52
C PRO A 396 -19.47 -15.30 -18.44
N ILE A 397 -18.37 -14.57 -18.28
CA ILE A 397 -17.12 -14.64 -19.04
C ILE A 397 -16.47 -16.02 -18.85
N HIS A 398 -16.17 -16.70 -19.95
CA HIS A 398 -15.40 -17.95 -19.97
C HIS A 398 -13.90 -17.70 -19.71
N CYS A 399 -13.31 -18.61 -18.94
CA CYS A 399 -11.90 -18.80 -18.65
C CYS A 399 -11.01 -18.84 -19.91
N VAL A 400 -9.82 -18.24 -19.81
CA VAL A 400 -8.70 -18.48 -20.73
C VAL A 400 -7.86 -19.64 -20.18
N THR A 401 -7.92 -20.79 -20.83
CA THR A 401 -6.97 -21.90 -20.62
C THR A 401 -5.77 -21.67 -21.55
N LEU A 402 -4.57 -21.51 -20.98
CA LEU A 402 -3.32 -21.53 -21.75
C LEU A 402 -2.79 -22.96 -21.82
N GLN A 403 -2.44 -23.42 -23.04
CA GLN A 403 -1.77 -24.70 -23.28
C GLN A 403 -0.33 -24.68 -22.72
N ALA A 404 0.10 -25.82 -22.18
CA ALA A 404 1.47 -26.05 -21.71
C ALA A 404 2.45 -26.19 -22.90
N PRO A 405 3.69 -25.69 -22.81
CA PRO A 405 4.71 -25.97 -23.83
C PRO A 405 5.32 -27.36 -23.63
N MET A 406 5.49 -28.08 -24.74
CA MET A 406 6.23 -29.33 -24.85
C MET A 406 7.71 -29.14 -24.51
N ALA A 407 8.28 -30.12 -23.82
CA ALA A 407 9.71 -30.18 -23.50
C ALA A 407 10.52 -30.56 -24.74
N ASP A 408 11.53 -29.77 -25.08
CA ASP A 408 12.56 -30.16 -26.05
C ASP A 408 13.93 -30.34 -25.37
N LYS A 409 14.64 -31.30 -25.95
CA LYS A 409 15.74 -32.09 -25.39
C LYS A 409 17.06 -31.33 -25.27
N TYR A 410 17.83 -31.77 -24.27
CA TYR A 410 19.28 -31.58 -24.14
C TYR A 410 20.04 -31.96 -25.43
N THR A 411 21.07 -31.16 -25.76
CA THR A 411 22.33 -31.69 -26.29
C THR A 411 23.50 -31.05 -25.54
N ASP A 412 24.40 -31.93 -25.16
CA ASP A 412 25.62 -31.75 -24.37
C ASP A 412 26.81 -31.55 -25.31
N ILE A 413 27.73 -30.62 -25.02
CA ILE A 413 29.10 -30.63 -25.56
C ILE A 413 30.08 -30.12 -24.48
N SER A 414 31.05 -30.98 -24.22
CA SER A 414 32.13 -30.97 -23.25
C SER A 414 33.34 -30.06 -23.56
N ASP A 415 34.07 -29.75 -22.48
CA ASP A 415 35.54 -29.57 -22.32
C ASP A 415 36.29 -28.40 -22.98
N LYS A 416 36.97 -27.58 -22.14
CA LYS A 416 38.42 -27.75 -21.84
C LYS A 416 38.96 -26.70 -20.83
N ASN A 417 39.67 -27.25 -19.83
CA ASN A 417 40.79 -26.76 -19.01
C ASN A 417 41.32 -25.33 -19.20
N ILE A 418 41.65 -24.67 -18.05
CA ILE A 418 43.00 -24.19 -17.71
C ILE A 418 43.13 -24.08 -16.17
N GLN A 419 44.32 -24.46 -15.71
CA GLN A 419 44.74 -24.78 -14.35
C GLN A 419 45.63 -23.67 -13.76
N MET A 420 45.92 -23.81 -12.46
CA MET A 420 46.98 -23.16 -11.64
C MET A 420 46.59 -21.83 -10.97
N GLY A 421 46.83 -21.59 -9.68
CA GLY A 421 47.53 -22.36 -8.65
C GLY A 421 47.48 -21.59 -7.33
N ARG A 422 47.40 -22.31 -6.21
CA ARG A 422 47.46 -21.78 -4.83
C ARG A 422 48.88 -21.37 -4.47
N LEU A 423 49.03 -20.34 -3.64
CA LEU A 423 50.18 -20.22 -2.73
C LEU A 423 49.77 -19.52 -1.43
N TYR A 424 49.89 -20.27 -0.33
CA TYR A 424 49.95 -19.80 1.04
C TYR A 424 51.33 -19.22 1.33
N LYS A 425 51.42 -18.20 2.20
CA LYS A 425 52.54 -18.09 3.15
C LYS A 425 52.18 -17.20 4.35
N SER A 426 52.73 -17.64 5.48
CA SER A 426 52.50 -17.31 6.88
C SER A 426 53.32 -16.13 7.40
N SER A 427 52.93 -15.65 8.59
CA SER A 427 53.46 -14.61 9.50
C SER A 427 54.98 -14.64 9.77
N PRO A 428 55.54 -13.64 10.49
CA PRO A 428 55.54 -13.69 11.97
C PRO A 428 55.37 -12.35 12.72
N GLU A 429 55.08 -12.49 14.02
CA GLU A 429 55.00 -11.47 15.07
C GLU A 429 56.38 -11.00 15.56
N THR A 430 56.45 -9.78 16.11
CA THR A 430 57.38 -9.42 17.20
C THR A 430 56.77 -8.35 18.12
N THR A 431 56.94 -8.62 19.42
CA THR A 431 56.74 -7.84 20.67
C THR A 431 57.63 -6.57 20.70
N SER A 432 57.52 -5.52 21.53
CA SER A 432 57.19 -5.39 22.97
C SER A 432 57.09 -3.89 23.39
N GLU A 433 56.50 -3.66 24.58
CA GLU A 433 56.82 -2.63 25.62
C GLU A 433 56.27 -1.18 25.61
N SER A 434 55.27 -0.99 26.49
CA SER A 434 55.08 0.02 27.57
C SER A 434 55.63 1.45 27.50
N SER A 435 54.76 2.44 27.77
CA SER A 435 54.88 3.37 28.92
C SER A 435 53.72 4.38 29.01
N ASP A 436 53.37 4.74 30.24
CA ASP A 436 52.31 5.65 30.68
C ASP A 436 52.50 7.12 30.26
N SER A 437 51.40 7.88 30.12
CA SER A 437 51.17 9.12 30.89
C SER A 437 49.91 9.88 30.46
N GLN A 438 49.31 10.54 31.45
CA GLN A 438 48.09 11.35 31.43
C GLN A 438 48.18 12.58 30.51
N SER A 439 47.08 12.97 29.87
CA SER A 439 46.63 14.38 29.85
C SER A 439 45.25 14.57 29.18
N THR A 440 44.36 15.20 29.95
CA THR A 440 43.30 16.16 29.56
C THR A 440 42.84 16.20 28.10
N SER A 441 41.58 15.85 27.83
CA SER A 441 40.91 16.21 26.58
C SER A 441 39.64 17.04 26.83
N GLY A 442 39.71 18.26 26.31
CA GLY A 442 38.63 19.22 26.28
C GLY A 442 37.52 18.85 25.29
N VAL A 443 36.45 19.62 25.42
CA VAL A 443 35.22 19.62 24.65
C VAL A 443 35.48 19.48 23.14
N ALA A 444 35.05 18.35 22.55
CA ALA A 444 34.97 18.17 21.11
C ALA A 444 33.52 18.38 20.65
N VAL A 445 33.33 19.46 19.89
CA VAL A 445 32.11 19.81 19.14
C VAL A 445 31.78 18.66 18.19
N MET A 446 30.63 18.00 18.39
CA MET A 446 30.13 16.93 17.52
C MET A 446 29.81 17.50 16.14
N ALA A 447 30.63 17.12 15.17
CA ALA A 447 30.46 17.39 13.76
C ALA A 447 29.18 16.73 13.24
N SER A 448 28.47 17.48 12.40
CA SER A 448 27.36 17.08 11.54
C SER A 448 27.53 15.65 11.01
N GLU A 449 26.59 14.75 11.35
CA GLU A 449 26.45 13.46 10.68
C GLU A 449 26.33 13.68 9.17
N CYS A 450 27.39 13.31 8.47
CA CYS A 450 27.47 13.24 7.03
C CYS A 450 26.43 12.23 6.55
N VAL A 451 25.61 12.64 5.59
CA VAL A 451 24.65 11.77 4.92
C VAL A 451 25.46 10.68 4.21
N ASP A 452 25.31 9.43 4.64
CA ASP A 452 25.90 8.25 4.01
C ASP A 452 25.64 8.28 2.49
N GLU A 453 26.70 8.42 1.70
CA GLU A 453 26.70 8.48 0.23
C GLU A 453 26.42 7.12 -0.45
N SER A 454 25.97 6.10 0.31
CA SER A 454 25.52 4.80 -0.20
C SER A 454 24.30 4.84 -1.16
N TRP A 455 23.81 6.04 -1.49
CA TRP A 455 22.75 6.30 -2.48
C TRP A 455 23.13 5.98 -3.94
N ARG A 456 24.40 5.71 -4.24
CA ARG A 456 24.84 5.30 -5.59
C ARG A 456 25.36 3.86 -5.60
N GLY A 457 24.58 2.98 -6.24
CA GLY A 457 25.14 1.81 -6.91
C GLY A 457 25.33 0.55 -6.05
N GLY A 458 24.22 -0.15 -5.76
CA GLY A 458 24.27 -1.51 -5.19
C GLY A 458 23.76 -2.64 -6.10
N TYR A 459 23.20 -2.36 -7.29
CA TYR A 459 22.33 -3.33 -7.97
C TYR A 459 22.44 -3.40 -9.51
N ALA A 460 23.57 -2.98 -10.11
CA ALA A 460 23.75 -2.96 -11.57
C ALA A 460 24.09 -4.34 -12.21
N THR A 461 24.25 -5.39 -11.40
CA THR A 461 24.72 -6.71 -11.87
C THR A 461 23.60 -7.57 -12.48
N ALA A 462 23.95 -8.48 -13.39
CA ALA A 462 23.01 -9.45 -13.97
C ALA A 462 22.30 -10.30 -12.90
N ALA A 463 23.00 -10.66 -11.81
CA ALA A 463 22.43 -11.35 -10.66
C ALA A 463 21.34 -10.52 -9.96
N SER A 464 21.50 -9.19 -9.88
CA SER A 464 20.50 -8.30 -9.30
C SER A 464 19.25 -8.19 -10.17
N ARG A 465 19.40 -8.14 -11.50
CA ARG A 465 18.28 -8.23 -12.45
C ARG A 465 17.53 -9.56 -12.34
N LYS A 466 18.25 -10.69 -12.25
CA LYS A 466 17.64 -12.02 -12.06
C LYS A 466 16.84 -12.10 -10.75
N ARG A 467 17.38 -11.57 -9.65
CA ARG A 467 16.66 -11.47 -8.36
C ARG A 467 15.39 -10.62 -8.47
N MET A 468 15.46 -9.49 -9.16
CA MET A 468 14.31 -8.61 -9.38
C MET A 468 13.20 -9.31 -10.18
N ILE A 469 13.55 -9.96 -11.30
CA ILE A 469 12.60 -10.71 -12.14
C ILE A 469 11.94 -11.85 -11.33
N SER A 470 12.75 -12.58 -10.54
CA SER A 470 12.26 -13.62 -9.64
C SER A 470 11.29 -13.06 -8.59
N ALA A 471 11.59 -11.90 -8.00
CA ALA A 471 10.71 -11.25 -7.02
C ALA A 471 9.37 -10.77 -7.61
N CYS A 472 9.34 -10.44 -8.91
CA CYS A 472 8.11 -10.04 -9.60
C CYS A 472 7.10 -11.18 -9.78
N THR A 473 7.58 -12.43 -9.77
CA THR A 473 6.77 -13.61 -10.05
C THR A 473 6.49 -14.35 -8.75
N TRP A 474 5.25 -14.30 -8.30
CA TRP A 474 4.82 -15.02 -7.11
C TRP A 474 4.63 -16.51 -7.38
N GLY A 475 4.62 -17.34 -6.35
CA GLY A 475 4.48 -18.79 -6.48
C GLY A 475 3.11 -19.25 -7.01
N ASN A 476 2.09 -18.40 -6.97
CA ASN A 476 0.82 -18.62 -7.67
C ASN A 476 0.83 -18.19 -9.15
N GLY A 477 2.00 -17.86 -9.70
CA GLY A 477 2.17 -17.47 -11.11
C GLY A 477 1.85 -16.01 -11.43
N VAL A 478 1.37 -15.21 -10.47
CA VAL A 478 1.11 -13.78 -10.68
C VAL A 478 2.42 -13.04 -10.93
N ARG A 479 2.46 -12.26 -12.03
CA ARG A 479 3.62 -11.46 -12.46
C ARG A 479 3.35 -9.96 -12.32
N TRP A 480 3.92 -9.32 -11.31
CA TRP A 480 3.60 -7.93 -10.97
C TRP A 480 4.18 -6.89 -11.92
N ASN A 481 5.29 -7.20 -12.59
CA ASN A 481 5.81 -6.42 -13.71
C ASN A 481 4.78 -6.29 -14.85
N ARG A 482 3.92 -7.31 -15.04
CA ARG A 482 2.85 -7.34 -16.04
C ARG A 482 1.45 -7.25 -15.42
N GLY A 483 1.35 -6.78 -14.18
CA GLY A 483 0.09 -6.74 -13.43
C GLY A 483 -1.02 -5.97 -14.15
N ILE A 484 -2.25 -6.47 -14.05
CA ILE A 484 -3.44 -5.93 -14.72
C ILE A 484 -3.70 -4.49 -14.24
N GLY A 485 -4.20 -3.60 -15.11
CA GLY A 485 -4.50 -2.20 -14.74
C GLY A 485 -5.59 -2.07 -13.67
N ARG A 486 -6.55 -3.00 -13.64
CA ARG A 486 -7.69 -3.00 -12.71
C ARG A 486 -8.14 -4.42 -12.37
N VAL A 487 -8.45 -4.68 -11.10
CA VAL A 487 -9.15 -5.89 -10.63
C VAL A 487 -10.24 -5.46 -9.67
N GLY A 488 -11.51 -5.62 -10.05
CA GLY A 488 -12.62 -5.04 -9.30
C GLY A 488 -12.47 -3.51 -9.19
N GLN A 489 -12.47 -3.00 -7.95
CA GLN A 489 -12.20 -1.59 -7.66
C GLN A 489 -10.73 -1.30 -7.33
N TRP A 490 -9.83 -2.29 -7.33
CA TRP A 490 -8.39 -2.04 -7.23
C TRP A 490 -7.85 -1.53 -8.56
N VAL A 491 -7.34 -0.30 -8.57
CA VAL A 491 -6.78 0.34 -9.77
C VAL A 491 -5.29 0.55 -9.59
N ARG A 492 -4.50 0.15 -10.59
CA ARG A 492 -3.05 0.36 -10.59
C ARG A 492 -2.73 1.85 -10.66
N ILE A 493 -2.07 2.37 -9.64
CA ILE A 493 -1.63 3.77 -9.60
C ILE A 493 -0.19 3.93 -10.05
N TYR A 494 0.64 2.88 -9.98
CA TYR A 494 2.05 2.91 -10.40
C TYR A 494 2.61 1.51 -10.74
N PRO A 495 3.54 1.40 -11.71
CA PRO A 495 3.85 2.37 -12.76
C PRO A 495 2.61 2.69 -13.60
N HIS A 496 2.62 3.85 -14.27
CA HIS A 496 1.51 4.27 -15.12
C HIS A 496 1.43 3.49 -16.43
N THR A 497 2.56 2.98 -16.90
CA THR A 497 2.69 2.17 -18.11
C THR A 497 3.25 0.81 -17.75
N LEU A 498 2.83 -0.20 -18.50
CA LEU A 498 3.37 -1.54 -18.42
C LEU A 498 4.57 -1.65 -19.35
N PRO A 499 5.67 -2.30 -18.93
CA PRO A 499 6.73 -2.70 -19.86
C PRO A 499 6.14 -3.68 -20.89
N GLU A 500 6.48 -3.50 -22.16
CA GLU A 500 6.05 -4.42 -23.23
C GLU A 500 6.86 -5.73 -23.18
N ASP A 501 8.15 -5.63 -22.82
CA ASP A 501 9.08 -6.75 -22.72
C ASP A 501 9.81 -6.82 -21.38
N ASP A 502 10.13 -8.04 -20.92
CA ASP A 502 10.81 -8.27 -19.64
C ASP A 502 12.26 -7.72 -19.62
N GLN A 503 12.85 -7.49 -20.80
CA GLN A 503 14.17 -6.86 -20.94
C GLN A 503 14.15 -5.35 -20.67
N GLN A 504 12.98 -4.70 -20.76
CA GLN A 504 12.80 -3.26 -20.49
C GLN A 504 12.61 -2.95 -19.00
N LEU A 505 12.61 -3.97 -18.12
CA LEU A 505 12.61 -3.77 -16.67
C LEU A 505 13.94 -3.16 -16.22
N SER A 506 14.07 -1.84 -16.36
CA SER A 506 15.18 -1.07 -15.82
C SER A 506 15.07 -0.99 -14.30
N MET A 507 16.21 -0.86 -13.64
CA MET A 507 16.22 -0.45 -12.24
C MET A 507 15.59 0.95 -12.16
N GLU A 508 14.42 1.06 -11.52
CA GLU A 508 13.73 2.34 -11.38
C GLU A 508 14.67 3.40 -10.78
N ASP A 509 15.01 4.42 -11.58
CA ASP A 509 15.66 5.62 -11.09
C ASP A 509 14.61 6.43 -10.31
N PRO A 510 14.82 6.69 -9.01
CA PRO A 510 13.92 7.55 -8.24
C PRO A 510 13.70 8.92 -8.89
N ARG A 511 14.69 9.47 -9.62
CA ARG A 511 14.56 10.77 -10.28
C ARG A 511 13.57 10.71 -11.44
N GLU A 512 13.71 9.72 -12.32
CA GLU A 512 12.78 9.50 -13.44
C GLU A 512 11.38 9.18 -12.92
N SER A 513 11.28 8.35 -11.89
CA SER A 513 10.00 7.97 -11.26
C SER A 513 9.25 9.19 -10.72
N VAL A 514 9.94 10.10 -10.02
CA VAL A 514 9.36 11.36 -9.55
C VAL A 514 9.02 12.30 -10.72
N ALA A 515 9.84 12.36 -11.77
CA ALA A 515 9.57 13.14 -12.96
C ALA A 515 8.29 12.68 -13.69
N HIS A 516 8.03 11.37 -13.75
CA HIS A 516 6.80 10.81 -14.31
C HIS A 516 5.56 11.27 -13.54
N VAL A 517 5.60 11.24 -12.20
CA VAL A 517 4.49 11.73 -11.37
C VAL A 517 4.31 13.26 -11.55
N SER A 518 5.41 14.01 -11.69
CA SER A 518 5.38 15.43 -12.00
C SER A 518 4.68 15.72 -13.34
N LYS A 519 5.02 14.94 -14.38
CA LYS A 519 4.39 15.01 -15.71
C LYS A 519 2.89 14.73 -15.63
N LEU A 520 2.47 13.72 -14.87
CA LEU A 520 1.05 13.41 -14.61
C LEU A 520 0.31 14.62 -14.03
N ILE A 521 0.84 15.22 -12.96
CA ILE A 521 0.18 16.35 -12.29
C ILE A 521 0.13 17.59 -13.19
N ARG A 522 1.19 17.85 -13.95
CA ARG A 522 1.20 18.94 -14.93
C ARG A 522 0.14 18.73 -16.01
N ALA A 523 0.09 17.55 -16.62
CA ALA A 523 -0.91 17.21 -17.63
C ALA A 523 -2.34 17.32 -17.07
N ALA A 524 -2.59 16.84 -15.85
CA ALA A 524 -3.90 16.97 -15.20
C ALA A 524 -4.31 18.44 -14.99
N ARG A 525 -3.37 19.31 -14.60
CA ARG A 525 -3.64 20.77 -14.48
C ARG A 525 -4.00 21.38 -15.83
N GLU A 526 -3.31 20.97 -16.91
CA GLU A 526 -3.61 21.43 -18.26
C GLU A 526 -5.00 20.97 -18.73
N VAL A 527 -5.38 19.71 -18.49
CA VAL A 527 -6.74 19.21 -18.78
C VAL A 527 -7.81 20.08 -18.12
N VAL A 528 -7.63 20.41 -16.85
CA VAL A 528 -8.58 21.29 -16.14
C VAL A 528 -8.55 22.72 -16.68
N LYS A 529 -7.39 23.26 -17.03
CA LYS A 529 -7.27 24.61 -17.61
C LYS A 529 -7.97 24.71 -18.97
N GLU A 530 -7.84 23.68 -19.81
CA GLU A 530 -8.45 23.60 -21.14
C GLU A 530 -9.98 23.44 -21.07
N SER A 531 -10.55 23.01 -19.94
CA SER A 531 -12.00 22.90 -19.76
C SER A 531 -12.76 24.24 -19.67
N GLY A 532 -12.06 25.38 -19.67
CA GLY A 532 -12.65 26.71 -19.88
C GLY A 532 -13.66 27.17 -18.80
N ARG A 533 -14.74 27.87 -19.22
CA ARG A 533 -15.78 28.43 -18.32
C ARG A 533 -16.60 27.37 -17.58
N ASP A 534 -16.43 26.10 -17.93
CA ASP A 534 -17.19 24.97 -17.41
C ASP A 534 -16.60 24.40 -16.10
N ILE A 535 -15.49 24.97 -15.58
CA ILE A 535 -14.78 24.48 -14.38
C ILE A 535 -15.69 24.24 -13.17
N ARG A 536 -16.80 24.98 -13.03
CA ARG A 536 -17.75 24.83 -11.90
C ARG A 536 -18.95 23.94 -12.21
N ALA A 537 -19.16 23.53 -13.46
CA ALA A 537 -20.31 22.68 -13.77
C ALA A 537 -20.21 21.35 -13.02
N PRO A 538 -21.36 20.75 -12.66
CA PRO A 538 -21.40 19.46 -12.00
C PRO A 538 -20.57 18.42 -12.78
N ARG A 539 -19.93 17.53 -12.03
CA ARG A 539 -19.23 16.36 -12.56
C ARG A 539 -20.20 15.19 -12.66
N ASP A 540 -20.13 14.48 -13.78
CA ASP A 540 -20.80 13.19 -13.99
C ASP A 540 -19.80 12.20 -14.60
N SER A 541 -20.25 10.97 -14.84
CA SER A 541 -19.43 9.91 -15.43
C SER A 541 -18.94 10.26 -16.83
N GLY A 542 -19.74 10.94 -17.67
CA GLY A 542 -19.34 11.31 -19.03
C GLY A 542 -18.19 12.32 -19.02
N ARG A 543 -18.25 13.28 -18.10
CA ARG A 543 -17.21 14.30 -17.94
C ARG A 543 -15.93 13.75 -17.31
N ASP A 544 -16.04 12.73 -16.46
CA ASP A 544 -14.92 11.89 -16.02
C ASP A 544 -14.21 11.25 -17.20
N THR A 545 -14.96 10.56 -18.06
CA THR A 545 -14.42 9.91 -19.25
C THR A 545 -13.74 10.92 -20.19
N ALA A 546 -14.32 12.12 -20.36
CA ALA A 546 -13.72 13.17 -21.19
C ALA A 546 -12.37 13.66 -20.64
N PHE A 547 -12.28 13.93 -19.33
CA PHE A 547 -11.01 14.34 -18.72
C PHE A 547 -9.97 13.22 -18.75
N GLU A 548 -10.39 11.98 -18.55
CA GLU A 548 -9.51 10.83 -18.63
C GLU A 548 -8.95 10.63 -20.05
N ALA A 549 -9.79 10.76 -21.09
CA ALA A 549 -9.37 10.70 -22.48
C ALA A 549 -8.36 11.82 -22.82
N SER A 550 -8.63 13.05 -22.41
CA SER A 550 -7.69 14.18 -22.58
C SER A 550 -6.37 13.95 -21.84
N LEU A 551 -6.42 13.40 -20.63
CA LEU A 551 -5.23 13.10 -19.84
C LEU A 551 -4.37 12.02 -20.51
N ARG A 552 -4.99 10.92 -20.98
CA ARG A 552 -4.29 9.86 -21.74
C ARG A 552 -3.60 10.42 -22.96
N LYS A 553 -4.31 11.21 -23.76
CA LYS A 553 -3.77 11.86 -24.97
C LYS A 553 -2.56 12.73 -24.67
N LYS A 554 -2.62 13.55 -23.62
CA LYS A 554 -1.50 14.42 -23.21
C LYS A 554 -0.27 13.66 -22.71
N LEU A 555 -0.49 12.53 -22.03
CA LEU A 555 0.61 11.74 -21.49
C LEU A 555 1.28 10.84 -22.54
N GLY A 556 0.58 10.58 -23.65
CA GLY A 556 0.98 9.57 -24.64
C GLY A 556 0.82 8.15 -24.09
N TYR A 557 -0.09 7.97 -23.12
CA TYR A 557 -0.33 6.66 -22.52
C TYR A 557 -1.41 5.90 -23.29
N GLY A 558 -1.17 4.61 -23.51
CA GLY A 558 -2.09 3.72 -24.21
C GLY A 558 -3.34 3.36 -23.40
N SER A 559 -4.14 2.45 -23.95
CA SER A 559 -5.37 1.94 -23.33
C SER A 559 -5.14 1.20 -22.00
N SER A 560 -3.91 0.75 -21.74
CA SER A 560 -3.53 0.08 -20.48
C SER A 560 -3.44 1.03 -19.27
N PHE A 561 -3.42 2.35 -19.49
CA PHE A 561 -3.43 3.33 -18.41
C PHE A 561 -4.85 3.48 -17.84
N GLU A 562 -5.00 3.06 -16.59
CA GLU A 562 -6.21 3.26 -15.80
C GLU A 562 -6.06 4.52 -14.93
N LEU A 563 -7.13 5.33 -14.91
CA LEU A 563 -7.21 6.47 -14.01
C LEU A 563 -7.93 6.06 -12.72
N TRP A 564 -7.23 6.21 -11.59
CA TRP A 564 -7.88 6.06 -10.29
C TRP A 564 -8.76 7.29 -10.02
N LEU A 565 -10.05 7.05 -9.83
CA LEU A 565 -11.07 8.01 -9.43
C LEU A 565 -12.09 7.30 -8.54
N PRO A 566 -12.56 7.91 -7.44
CA PRO A 566 -13.64 7.32 -6.67
C PRO A 566 -14.94 7.23 -7.47
N SER A 567 -15.77 6.20 -7.23
CA SER A 567 -17.02 6.03 -7.99
C SER A 567 -18.08 7.13 -7.72
N PHE A 568 -19.01 7.34 -8.68
CA PHE A 568 -20.19 8.22 -8.54
C PHE A 568 -21.40 7.51 -7.96
#